data_AF-S9V7I0-F1
#
_entry.id   AF-S9V7I0-F1
#
_cell.length_a   1.000
_cell.length_b   1.000
_cell.length_c   1.000
_cell.angle_alpha   90.00
_cell.angle_beta   90.00
_cell.angle_gamma   90.00
#
_symmetry.space_group_name_H-M   'P 1'
#
loop_
_entity.id
_entity.type
_entity.pdbx_description
1 polymer ?
#
loop_
_entity_poly.entity_id
_entity_poly.type
_entity_poly.pdbx_seq_one_letter_code
_entity_poly.pdbx_strand_id
1 'polypeptide(L)'
;MKKLKRLFHTVGGTMAGVHMTTFREISLLSTISHPNIVRLLDVHVIAEGWLVVLFPIVAHDLVTLREWPGGLRRRLSVAAVKCVLRQLLEAVAHLHRHKVLHRDIKANNVMVGHDGVVKLIDFGWARYRPTTGKMTGPPCILSMRAPELLVGKHNERNYDLAVDIWSCGCLLFNLLTDGQPFVRAHCVADALTCIVDWLGSPPARSHTYYGPKVAVHVEQGRVNTFSQRCSALFMQKPEQEFLQMLLQWEPSQRPAAKDLLAHEWFTMAPLPCRPSELPVPPCSTYGWLEKQRRKQAAAGPQ
;
A
#
# COMPACT_ATOMS: atom_id res chain seq x y z
N MET A 1 6.55 -7.08 -26.70
CA MET A 1 5.21 -7.10 -27.34
C MET A 1 5.00 -8.20 -28.39
N LYS A 2 5.87 -8.37 -29.42
CA LYS A 2 5.68 -9.43 -30.44
C LYS A 2 5.75 -10.88 -29.87
N LYS A 3 6.60 -11.15 -28.86
CA LYS A 3 6.66 -12.45 -28.16
C LYS A 3 5.45 -12.70 -27.25
N LEU A 4 5.03 -11.70 -26.46
CA LEU A 4 3.79 -11.76 -25.66
C LEU A 4 2.59 -12.06 -26.58
N LYS A 5 2.40 -11.28 -27.66
CA LYS A 5 1.35 -11.52 -28.66
C LYS A 5 1.46 -12.90 -29.31
N ARG A 6 2.64 -13.46 -29.56
CA ARG A 6 2.80 -14.84 -30.07
C ARG A 6 2.41 -15.90 -29.04
N LEU A 7 2.80 -15.74 -27.77
CA LEU A 7 2.30 -16.59 -26.68
C LEU A 7 0.75 -16.57 -26.60
N PHE A 8 0.14 -15.44 -26.95
CA PHE A 8 -1.32 -15.26 -26.93
C PHE A 8 -2.04 -15.59 -28.25
N HIS A 9 -1.34 -15.64 -29.38
CA HIS A 9 -1.94 -15.96 -30.69
C HIS A 9 -1.84 -17.45 -31.04
N THR A 10 -0.90 -18.18 -30.42
CA THR A 10 -0.80 -19.64 -30.53
C THR A 10 -1.85 -20.37 -29.67
N VAL A 11 -2.58 -19.66 -28.79
CA VAL A 11 -3.67 -20.22 -27.99
C VAL A 11 -5.00 -19.61 -28.45
N GLY A 12 -5.51 -20.14 -29.56
CA GLY A 12 -6.84 -19.80 -30.06
C GLY A 12 -7.92 -20.21 -29.05
N GLY A 13 -8.61 -19.22 -28.47
CA GLY A 13 -9.98 -19.39 -27.97
C GLY A 13 -10.17 -19.70 -26.49
N THR A 14 -9.24 -20.36 -25.78
CA THR A 14 -9.46 -20.74 -24.37
C THR A 14 -8.13 -21.03 -23.65
N MET A 15 -7.65 -20.12 -22.80
CA MET A 15 -6.70 -20.49 -21.72
C MET A 15 -7.52 -20.92 -20.50
N ALA A 16 -7.86 -22.21 -20.44
CA ALA A 16 -8.43 -22.81 -19.24
C ALA A 16 -7.35 -22.90 -18.16
N GLY A 17 -7.38 -22.03 -17.14
CA GLY A 17 -6.68 -22.27 -15.87
C GLY A 17 -5.90 -21.10 -15.24
N VAL A 18 -5.52 -20.06 -15.99
CA VAL A 18 -4.81 -18.89 -15.41
C VAL A 18 -5.82 -17.94 -14.77
N HIS A 19 -5.63 -17.61 -13.49
CA HIS A 19 -6.51 -16.70 -12.78
C HIS A 19 -6.48 -15.30 -13.41
N MET A 20 -7.67 -14.70 -13.59
CA MET A 20 -7.79 -13.39 -14.28
C MET A 20 -7.01 -12.25 -13.62
N THR A 21 -6.69 -12.35 -12.33
CA THR A 21 -5.85 -11.36 -11.64
C THR A 21 -4.41 -11.40 -12.13
N THR A 22 -3.84 -12.59 -12.32
CA THR A 22 -2.48 -12.80 -12.81
C THR A 22 -2.29 -12.24 -14.21
N PHE A 23 -3.28 -12.45 -15.09
CA PHE A 23 -3.26 -11.86 -16.43
C PHE A 23 -3.28 -10.33 -16.40
N ARG A 24 -4.11 -9.75 -15.53
CA ARG A 24 -4.19 -8.28 -15.36
C ARG A 24 -2.89 -7.70 -14.86
N GLU A 25 -2.27 -8.35 -13.86
CA GLU A 25 -0.98 -7.95 -13.32
C GLU A 25 0.11 -7.93 -14.40
N ILE A 26 0.25 -9.03 -15.16
CA ILE A 26 1.21 -9.11 -16.28
C ILE A 26 0.95 -8.02 -17.31
N SER A 27 -0.33 -7.84 -17.70
CA SER A 27 -0.71 -6.84 -18.70
C SER A 27 -0.36 -5.43 -18.24
N LEU A 28 -0.67 -5.10 -16.98
CA LEU A 28 -0.41 -3.80 -16.38
C LEU A 28 1.10 -3.54 -16.24
N LEU A 29 1.85 -4.48 -15.66
CA LEU A 29 3.30 -4.35 -15.48
C LEU A 29 4.07 -4.35 -16.80
N SER A 30 3.50 -4.88 -17.89
CA SER A 30 4.09 -4.79 -19.22
C SER A 30 4.00 -3.38 -19.84
N THR A 31 3.13 -2.52 -19.31
CA THR A 31 2.87 -1.16 -19.82
C THR A 31 3.38 -0.05 -18.91
N ILE A 32 3.72 -0.35 -17.65
CA ILE A 32 4.15 0.61 -16.65
C ILE A 32 5.66 0.49 -16.43
N SER A 33 6.35 1.62 -16.34
CA SER A 33 7.77 1.66 -16.04
C SER A 33 8.12 2.87 -15.18
N HIS A 34 8.64 2.61 -13.98
CA HIS A 34 9.03 3.63 -13.02
C HIS A 34 10.14 3.08 -12.10
N PRO A 35 11.13 3.88 -11.67
CA PRO A 35 12.17 3.44 -10.75
C PRO A 35 11.62 2.86 -9.44
N ASN A 36 10.46 3.34 -8.96
CA ASN A 36 9.86 2.86 -7.71
C ASN A 36 8.73 1.83 -7.88
N ILE A 37 8.61 1.23 -9.06
CA ILE A 37 7.66 0.13 -9.33
C ILE A 37 8.45 -1.09 -9.79
N VAL A 38 8.06 -2.28 -9.35
CA VAL A 38 8.69 -3.52 -9.79
C VAL A 38 8.57 -3.68 -11.31
N ARG A 39 9.67 -4.04 -11.95
CA ARG A 39 9.71 -4.25 -13.40
C ARG A 39 9.44 -5.72 -13.70
N LEU A 40 8.48 -6.00 -14.57
CA LEU A 40 8.33 -7.31 -15.18
C LEU A 40 9.52 -7.58 -16.13
N LEU A 41 10.33 -8.60 -15.85
CA LEU A 41 11.48 -8.97 -16.69
C LEU A 41 11.06 -9.85 -17.85
N ASP A 42 10.35 -10.93 -17.56
CA ASP A 42 9.86 -11.86 -18.58
C ASP A 42 8.68 -12.71 -18.10
N VAL A 43 8.00 -13.36 -19.04
CA VAL A 43 6.90 -14.30 -18.79
C VAL A 43 7.07 -15.53 -19.69
N HIS A 44 7.07 -16.71 -19.08
CA HIS A 44 7.22 -17.99 -19.77
C HIS A 44 6.06 -18.93 -19.41
N VAL A 45 5.71 -19.81 -20.34
CA VAL A 45 4.90 -21.00 -20.06
C VAL A 45 5.81 -22.20 -20.31
N ILE A 46 6.03 -23.01 -19.27
CA ILE A 46 6.85 -24.22 -19.37
C ILE A 46 6.01 -25.43 -19.80
N ALA A 47 6.67 -26.52 -20.19
CA ALA A 47 6.04 -27.67 -20.88
C ALA A 47 4.88 -28.30 -20.08
N GLU A 48 4.94 -28.21 -18.75
CA GLU A 48 3.97 -28.74 -17.80
C GLU A 48 2.78 -27.78 -17.58
N GLY A 49 2.70 -26.67 -18.32
CA GLY A 49 1.59 -25.72 -18.27
C GLY A 49 1.71 -24.63 -17.19
N TRP A 50 2.82 -24.59 -16.44
CA TRP A 50 3.04 -23.53 -15.45
C TRP A 50 3.39 -22.19 -16.09
N LEU A 51 2.75 -21.14 -15.58
CA LEU A 51 3.10 -19.76 -15.88
C LEU A 51 4.21 -19.30 -14.94
N VAL A 52 5.35 -18.95 -15.52
CA VAL A 52 6.53 -18.43 -14.81
C VAL A 52 6.67 -16.95 -15.10
N VAL A 53 6.65 -16.13 -14.05
CA VAL A 53 6.77 -14.67 -14.13
C VAL A 53 8.08 -14.26 -13.46
N LEU A 54 8.94 -13.57 -14.20
CA LEU A 54 10.27 -13.19 -13.74
C LEU A 54 10.30 -11.73 -13.29
N PHE A 55 10.77 -11.50 -12.06
CA PHE A 55 10.98 -10.20 -11.45
C PHE A 55 12.42 -10.06 -10.95
N PRO A 56 12.95 -8.83 -10.82
CA PRO A 56 14.20 -8.60 -10.11
C PRO A 56 14.03 -9.04 -8.66
N ILE A 57 15.07 -9.65 -8.10
CA ILE A 57 15.14 -9.87 -6.65
C ILE A 57 15.27 -8.50 -5.99
N VAL A 58 14.32 -8.15 -5.12
CA VAL A 58 14.44 -6.98 -4.24
C VAL A 58 14.78 -7.48 -2.85
N ALA A 59 15.79 -6.88 -2.25
CA ALA A 59 16.54 -7.49 -1.17
C ALA A 59 15.74 -7.67 0.12
N HIS A 60 14.81 -6.75 0.39
CA HIS A 60 14.09 -6.70 1.66
C HIS A 60 12.67 -6.12 1.51
N ASP A 61 11.68 -6.71 2.17
CA ASP A 61 10.40 -6.03 2.43
C ASP A 61 10.45 -5.27 3.76
N LEU A 62 9.61 -4.25 3.94
CA LEU A 62 9.62 -3.41 5.14
C LEU A 62 9.32 -4.19 6.44
N VAL A 63 8.62 -5.33 6.37
CA VAL A 63 8.33 -6.17 7.54
C VAL A 63 9.59 -6.92 7.96
N THR A 64 10.29 -7.55 7.03
CA THR A 64 11.50 -8.34 7.34
C THR A 64 12.69 -7.45 7.72
N LEU A 65 12.78 -6.25 7.15
CA LEU A 65 13.78 -5.25 7.58
C LEU A 65 13.65 -4.89 9.06
N ARG A 66 12.41 -4.81 9.56
CA ARG A 66 12.09 -4.44 10.93
C ARG A 66 12.43 -5.52 11.92
N GLU A 67 12.29 -6.79 11.54
CA GLU A 67 12.64 -7.93 12.38
C GLU A 67 14.16 -8.17 12.47
N TRP A 68 14.94 -7.63 11.53
CA TRP A 68 16.39 -7.85 11.45
C TRP A 68 17.14 -7.35 12.71
N PRO A 69 17.95 -8.22 13.36
CA PRO A 69 18.81 -7.83 14.48
C PRO A 69 19.85 -6.78 14.04
N GLY A 70 19.81 -5.58 14.66
CA GLY A 70 20.65 -4.45 14.27
C GLY A 70 20.13 -3.65 13.07
N GLY A 71 18.95 -3.98 12.54
CA GLY A 71 18.27 -3.26 11.45
C GLY A 71 17.21 -2.30 11.97
N LEU A 72 16.07 -2.21 11.25
CA LEU A 72 14.93 -1.36 11.57
C LEU A 72 14.20 -1.71 12.90
N ARG A 73 14.78 -2.57 13.76
CA ARG A 73 14.25 -2.88 15.09
C ARG A 73 14.06 -1.66 16.00
N ARG A 74 14.74 -0.56 15.71
CA ARG A 74 14.43 0.77 16.27
C ARG A 74 13.57 1.51 15.26
N ARG A 75 12.51 2.18 15.74
CA ARG A 75 11.67 3.09 14.94
C ARG A 75 12.54 3.85 13.93
N LEU A 76 12.14 3.82 12.67
CA LEU A 76 12.86 4.56 11.63
C LEU A 76 13.04 6.02 12.05
N SER A 77 14.21 6.58 11.76
CA SER A 77 14.36 8.02 11.86
C SER A 77 13.35 8.68 10.91
N VAL A 78 12.85 9.85 11.30
CA VAL A 78 11.92 10.61 10.46
C VAL A 78 12.51 10.87 9.07
N ALA A 79 13.83 11.08 8.97
CA ALA A 79 14.54 11.21 7.70
C ALA A 79 14.38 9.96 6.80
N ALA A 80 14.51 8.76 7.37
CA ALA A 80 14.32 7.51 6.64
C ALA A 80 12.85 7.27 6.29
N VAL A 81 11.91 7.59 7.19
CA VAL A 81 10.46 7.53 6.89
C VAL A 81 10.12 8.44 5.71
N LYS A 82 10.61 9.69 5.72
CA LYS A 82 10.43 10.64 4.62
C LYS A 82 11.01 10.08 3.32
N CYS A 83 12.21 9.51 3.34
CA CYS A 83 12.83 8.90 2.16
C CYS A 83 11.98 7.77 1.57
N VAL A 84 11.54 6.82 2.40
CA VAL A 84 10.69 5.69 1.95
C VAL A 84 9.35 6.19 1.42
N LEU A 85 8.67 7.07 2.16
CA LEU A 85 7.36 7.57 1.75
C LEU A 85 7.42 8.40 0.47
N ARG A 86 8.47 9.22 0.29
CA ARG A 86 8.62 10.02 -0.93
C ARG A 86 8.72 9.12 -2.16
N GLN A 87 9.58 8.11 -2.11
CA GLN A 87 9.73 7.15 -3.21
C GLN A 87 8.44 6.37 -3.49
N LEU A 88 7.67 6.02 -2.45
CA LEU A 88 6.35 5.41 -2.61
C LEU A 88 5.35 6.36 -3.26
N LEU A 89 5.29 7.62 -2.82
CA LEU A 89 4.40 8.62 -3.40
C LEU A 89 4.77 8.93 -4.87
N GLU A 90 6.06 8.87 -5.23
CA GLU A 90 6.52 8.95 -6.62
C GLU A 90 5.95 7.78 -7.46
N ALA A 91 5.99 6.54 -6.94
CA ALA A 91 5.36 5.39 -7.59
C ALA A 91 3.83 5.57 -7.73
N VAL A 92 3.16 5.99 -6.66
CA VAL A 92 1.69 6.17 -6.65
C VAL A 92 1.27 7.30 -7.59
N ALA A 93 2.00 8.42 -7.61
CA ALA A 93 1.77 9.51 -8.55
C ALA A 93 1.91 9.04 -10.00
N HIS A 94 2.91 8.19 -10.29
CA HIS A 94 3.07 7.59 -11.62
C HIS A 94 1.88 6.68 -11.99
N LEU A 95 1.43 5.81 -11.08
CA LEU A 95 0.25 4.97 -11.30
C LEU A 95 -1.01 5.81 -11.55
N HIS A 96 -1.27 6.80 -10.70
CA HIS A 96 -2.44 7.67 -10.78
C HIS A 96 -2.47 8.50 -12.06
N ARG A 97 -1.30 8.94 -12.55
CA ARG A 97 -1.17 9.61 -13.86
C ARG A 97 -1.62 8.70 -15.00
N HIS A 98 -1.32 7.40 -14.93
CA HIS A 98 -1.76 6.38 -15.89
C HIS A 98 -3.16 5.82 -15.58
N LYS A 99 -3.90 6.43 -14.65
CA LYS A 99 -5.23 6.00 -14.21
C LYS A 99 -5.22 4.57 -13.66
N VAL A 100 -4.12 4.16 -13.04
CA VAL A 100 -3.97 2.86 -12.40
C VAL A 100 -4.08 3.03 -10.89
N LEU A 101 -4.81 2.13 -10.26
CA LEU A 101 -4.98 2.02 -8.82
C LEU A 101 -4.22 0.80 -8.34
N HIS A 102 -3.49 0.92 -7.22
CA HIS A 102 -2.79 -0.22 -6.63
C HIS A 102 -3.75 -1.07 -5.76
N ARG A 103 -4.47 -0.43 -4.83
CA ARG A 103 -5.51 -0.98 -3.94
C ARG A 103 -5.04 -1.97 -2.86
N ASP A 104 -3.76 -2.32 -2.82
CA ASP A 104 -3.17 -3.16 -1.77
C ASP A 104 -1.80 -2.62 -1.30
N ILE A 105 -1.72 -1.30 -1.04
CA ILE A 105 -0.50 -0.68 -0.49
C ILE A 105 -0.41 -1.01 1.00
N LYS A 106 0.63 -1.73 1.39
CA LYS A 106 0.95 -2.13 2.77
C LYS A 106 2.44 -2.42 2.90
N ALA A 107 2.95 -2.56 4.13
CA ALA A 107 4.38 -2.77 4.38
C ALA A 107 4.96 -3.99 3.63
N ASN A 108 4.20 -5.08 3.51
CA ASN A 108 4.61 -6.29 2.78
C ASN A 108 4.81 -6.05 1.28
N ASN A 109 4.10 -5.09 0.71
CA ASN A 109 4.11 -4.81 -0.73
C ASN A 109 5.05 -3.65 -1.09
N VAL A 110 5.81 -3.15 -0.10
CA VAL A 110 6.84 -2.13 -0.29
C VAL A 110 8.18 -2.77 0.03
N MET A 111 8.99 -2.96 -1.01
CA MET A 111 10.33 -3.54 -0.90
C MET A 111 11.40 -2.46 -1.01
N VAL A 112 12.58 -2.72 -0.47
CA VAL A 112 13.75 -1.84 -0.48
C VAL A 112 14.95 -2.63 -1.01
N GLY A 113 15.61 -2.09 -2.03
CA GLY A 113 16.87 -2.63 -2.56
C GLY A 113 18.06 -2.36 -1.64
N HIS A 114 19.20 -3.00 -1.91
CA HIS A 114 20.46 -2.71 -1.19
C HIS A 114 20.98 -1.29 -1.41
N ASP A 115 20.56 -0.65 -2.51
CA ASP A 115 20.80 0.75 -2.84
C ASP A 115 19.81 1.71 -2.14
N GLY A 116 18.88 1.17 -1.36
CA GLY A 116 17.80 1.90 -0.70
C GLY A 116 16.68 2.36 -1.65
N VAL A 117 16.67 1.87 -2.90
CA VAL A 117 15.59 2.19 -3.83
C VAL A 117 14.35 1.38 -3.45
N VAL A 118 13.25 2.09 -3.18
CA VAL A 118 11.96 1.49 -2.87
C VAL A 118 11.31 0.96 -4.14
N LYS A 119 10.73 -0.24 -4.08
CA LYS A 119 9.94 -0.86 -5.15
C LYS A 119 8.56 -1.24 -4.60
N LEU A 120 7.51 -0.66 -5.17
CA LEU A 120 6.14 -1.13 -4.98
C LEU A 120 5.94 -2.42 -5.80
N ILE A 121 5.43 -3.47 -5.15
CA ILE A 121 5.20 -4.81 -5.72
C ILE A 121 3.74 -5.24 -5.54
N ASP A 122 3.41 -6.42 -6.07
CA ASP A 122 2.11 -7.09 -5.93
C ASP A 122 0.94 -6.29 -6.54
N PHE A 123 0.81 -6.42 -7.86
CA PHE A 123 -0.20 -5.75 -8.65
C PHE A 123 -1.42 -6.66 -8.92
N GLY A 124 -1.56 -7.78 -8.18
CA GLY A 124 -2.68 -8.71 -8.33
C GLY A 124 -4.05 -8.06 -8.11
N TRP A 125 -4.08 -6.99 -7.31
CA TRP A 125 -5.27 -6.17 -7.08
C TRP A 125 -5.31 -4.90 -7.91
N ALA A 126 -4.24 -4.55 -8.59
CA ALA A 126 -4.15 -3.31 -9.33
C ALA A 126 -5.05 -3.35 -10.57
N ARG A 127 -5.68 -2.23 -10.89
CA ARG A 127 -6.57 -2.10 -12.07
C ARG A 127 -6.54 -0.70 -12.63
N TYR A 128 -6.77 -0.61 -13.94
CA TYR A 128 -7.13 0.66 -14.57
C TYR A 128 -8.46 1.16 -14.02
N ARG A 129 -8.57 2.47 -13.84
CA ARG A 129 -9.81 3.13 -13.48
C ARG A 129 -10.84 2.84 -14.57
N PRO A 130 -11.98 2.20 -14.26
CA PRO A 130 -12.96 1.87 -15.27
C PRO A 130 -13.55 3.15 -15.90
N THR A 131 -13.72 3.14 -17.23
CA THR A 131 -14.39 4.21 -17.98
C THR A 131 -15.91 4.15 -17.79
N THR A 132 -16.46 2.94 -17.64
CA THR A 132 -17.86 2.62 -17.35
C THR A 132 -17.96 1.36 -16.50
N GLY A 133 -18.93 1.28 -15.58
CA GLY A 133 -19.21 0.08 -14.78
C GLY A 133 -18.72 0.12 -13.33
N LYS A 134 -19.05 -0.93 -12.56
CA LYS A 134 -18.79 -1.05 -11.11
C LYS A 134 -17.42 -1.67 -10.85
N MET A 135 -16.70 -1.18 -9.83
CA MET A 135 -15.46 -1.76 -9.32
C MET A 135 -15.76 -2.66 -8.11
N THR A 136 -15.24 -3.88 -8.13
CA THR A 136 -15.31 -4.79 -6.97
C THR A 136 -14.35 -4.32 -5.89
N GLY A 137 -14.81 -4.29 -4.63
CA GLY A 137 -13.99 -3.91 -3.48
C GLY A 137 -12.69 -4.73 -3.39
N PRO A 138 -11.57 -4.13 -2.94
CA PRO A 138 -10.33 -4.88 -2.76
C PRO A 138 -10.47 -5.83 -1.56
N PRO A 139 -10.01 -7.09 -1.66
CA PRO A 139 -9.84 -7.95 -0.50
C PRO A 139 -8.50 -7.62 0.16
N CYS A 140 -8.42 -6.43 0.73
CA CYS A 140 -7.37 -6.09 1.70
C CYS A 140 -7.92 -6.24 3.12
N ILE A 141 -7.02 -6.24 4.10
CA ILE A 141 -7.36 -6.32 5.53
C ILE A 141 -8.30 -5.15 5.86
N LEU A 142 -9.42 -5.43 6.55
CA LEU A 142 -10.48 -4.44 6.80
C LEU A 142 -9.97 -3.17 7.48
N SER A 143 -9.02 -3.30 8.41
CA SER A 143 -8.39 -2.18 9.12
C SER A 143 -7.55 -1.25 8.23
N MET A 144 -7.21 -1.65 7.00
CA MET A 144 -6.46 -0.81 6.05
C MET A 144 -7.33 -0.22 4.94
N ARG A 145 -8.62 -0.57 4.90
CA ARG A 145 -9.56 -0.04 3.92
C ARG A 145 -9.89 1.40 4.24
N ALA A 146 -9.92 2.23 3.19
CA ALA A 146 -10.46 3.56 3.29
C ALA A 146 -11.95 3.52 3.68
N PRO A 147 -12.45 4.45 4.51
CA PRO A 147 -13.79 4.41 5.07
C PRO A 147 -14.90 4.34 4.01
N GLU A 148 -14.73 5.00 2.87
CA GLU A 148 -15.68 4.96 1.74
C GLU A 148 -15.86 3.55 1.17
N LEU A 149 -14.83 2.70 1.24
CA LEU A 149 -14.91 1.31 0.82
C LEU A 149 -15.69 0.48 1.84
N LEU A 150 -15.65 0.85 3.13
CA LEU A 150 -16.37 0.13 4.18
C LEU A 150 -17.89 0.35 4.11
N VAL A 151 -18.32 1.53 3.66
CA VAL A 151 -19.75 1.86 3.47
C VAL A 151 -20.29 1.49 2.08
N GLY A 152 -19.54 0.72 1.29
CA GLY A 152 -19.99 0.19 0.00
C GLY A 152 -19.98 1.21 -1.15
N LYS A 153 -19.35 2.38 -0.98
CA LYS A 153 -19.23 3.43 -2.01
C LYS A 153 -18.09 3.14 -3.00
N HIS A 154 -18.04 1.91 -3.52
CA HIS A 154 -16.96 1.42 -4.39
C HIS A 154 -16.95 1.98 -5.83
N ASN A 155 -17.72 3.03 -6.15
CA ASN A 155 -18.12 3.30 -7.55
C ASN A 155 -18.31 4.78 -7.93
N GLU A 156 -17.87 5.72 -7.11
CA GLU A 156 -17.95 7.13 -7.45
C GLU A 156 -16.59 7.55 -8.04
N ARG A 157 -16.59 7.96 -9.32
CA ARG A 157 -15.40 8.15 -10.20
C ARG A 157 -14.25 9.00 -9.61
N ASN A 158 -14.52 9.75 -8.54
CA ASN A 158 -13.58 10.66 -7.90
C ASN A 158 -12.94 10.09 -6.62
N TYR A 159 -13.36 8.92 -6.10
CA TYR A 159 -12.86 8.40 -4.81
C TYR A 159 -11.78 7.35 -4.95
N ASP A 160 -11.71 6.68 -6.11
CA ASP A 160 -10.86 5.51 -6.28
C ASP A 160 -9.38 5.81 -6.00
N LEU A 161 -8.83 6.91 -6.52
CA LEU A 161 -7.41 7.26 -6.35
C LEU A 161 -7.09 7.64 -4.89
N ALA A 162 -8.06 8.22 -4.18
CA ALA A 162 -7.90 8.62 -2.78
C ALA A 162 -7.83 7.41 -1.82
N VAL A 163 -8.22 6.21 -2.28
CA VAL A 163 -8.02 4.96 -1.54
C VAL A 163 -6.54 4.66 -1.37
N ASP A 164 -5.75 4.78 -2.45
CA ASP A 164 -4.31 4.54 -2.37
C ASP A 164 -3.63 5.56 -1.44
N ILE A 165 -4.12 6.80 -1.42
CA ILE A 165 -3.64 7.86 -0.51
C ILE A 165 -3.92 7.50 0.96
N TRP A 166 -5.11 6.97 1.26
CA TRP A 166 -5.41 6.45 2.59
C TRP A 166 -4.46 5.31 2.99
N SER A 167 -4.22 4.36 2.08
CA SER A 167 -3.28 3.27 2.32
C SER A 167 -1.84 3.76 2.55
N CYS A 168 -1.39 4.80 1.82
CA CYS A 168 -0.14 5.49 2.10
C CYS A 168 -0.12 6.12 3.50
N GLY A 169 -1.23 6.70 3.95
CA GLY A 169 -1.39 7.21 5.32
C GLY A 169 -1.24 6.10 6.36
N CYS A 170 -1.93 4.98 6.17
CA CYS A 170 -1.82 3.85 7.10
C CYS A 170 -0.40 3.26 7.12
N LEU A 171 0.30 3.23 5.98
CA LEU A 171 1.71 2.84 5.93
C LEU A 171 2.62 3.86 6.62
N LEU A 172 2.40 5.17 6.43
CA LEU A 172 3.14 6.21 7.14
C LEU A 172 2.98 6.07 8.66
N PHE A 173 1.76 5.84 9.16
CA PHE A 173 1.54 5.54 10.57
C PHE A 173 2.36 4.32 11.01
N ASN A 174 2.37 3.25 10.21
CA ASN A 174 3.13 2.05 10.51
C ASN A 174 4.65 2.29 10.54
N LEU A 175 5.18 3.13 9.66
CA LEU A 175 6.59 3.48 9.63
C LEU A 175 7.00 4.35 10.84
N LEU A 176 6.13 5.25 11.29
CA LEU A 176 6.40 6.15 12.42
C LEU A 176 6.25 5.49 13.80
N THR A 177 5.31 4.55 13.93
CA THR A 177 4.89 4.03 15.24
C THR A 177 5.26 2.59 15.50
N ASP A 178 5.69 1.86 14.46
CA ASP A 178 5.85 0.41 14.46
C ASP A 178 4.52 -0.37 14.60
N GLY A 179 3.38 0.33 14.67
CA GLY A 179 2.05 -0.26 14.82
C GLY A 179 1.24 -0.24 13.54
N GLN A 180 -0.06 -0.51 13.64
CA GLN A 180 -1.00 -0.31 12.55
C GLN A 180 -2.12 0.61 13.07
N PRO A 181 -2.66 1.54 12.27
CA PRO A 181 -3.84 2.26 12.70
C PRO A 181 -5.05 1.31 12.65
N PHE A 182 -6.05 1.53 13.50
CA PHE A 182 -7.33 0.80 13.45
C PHE A 182 -7.21 -0.74 13.65
N VAL A 183 -6.31 -1.21 14.53
CA VAL A 183 -5.92 -2.64 14.71
C VAL A 183 -7.08 -3.61 15.04
N ARG A 184 -8.22 -3.14 15.54
CA ARG A 184 -9.28 -3.99 16.10
C ARG A 184 -10.48 -4.19 15.17
N ALA A 185 -10.24 -4.54 13.91
CA ALA A 185 -11.30 -4.72 12.93
C ALA A 185 -11.51 -6.18 12.53
N HIS A 186 -12.50 -6.87 13.11
CA HIS A 186 -12.88 -8.23 12.70
C HIS A 186 -14.01 -8.22 11.67
N CYS A 187 -14.85 -7.19 11.69
CA CYS A 187 -15.86 -6.93 10.67
C CYS A 187 -15.86 -5.47 10.20
N VAL A 188 -16.71 -5.15 9.22
CA VAL A 188 -16.84 -3.79 8.65
C VAL A 188 -17.28 -2.78 9.71
N ALA A 189 -18.20 -3.17 10.61
CA ALA A 189 -18.66 -2.32 11.69
C ALA A 189 -17.50 -1.98 12.65
N ASP A 190 -16.72 -2.97 13.07
CA ASP A 190 -15.55 -2.76 13.93
C ASP A 190 -14.52 -1.82 13.28
N ALA A 191 -14.28 -1.98 11.97
CA ALA A 191 -13.38 -1.12 11.21
C ALA A 191 -13.85 0.34 11.26
N LEU A 192 -15.13 0.59 11.01
CA LEU A 192 -15.71 1.93 11.06
C LEU A 192 -15.67 2.50 12.48
N THR A 193 -16.01 1.72 13.51
CA THR A 193 -15.90 2.13 14.92
C THR A 193 -14.47 2.53 15.25
N CYS A 194 -13.48 1.74 14.83
CA CYS A 194 -12.07 2.08 15.04
C CYS A 194 -11.68 3.39 14.35
N ILE A 195 -12.17 3.65 13.14
CA ILE A 195 -11.90 4.89 12.42
C ILE A 195 -12.57 6.07 13.14
N VAL A 196 -13.84 5.94 13.55
CA VAL A 196 -14.57 6.96 14.33
C VAL A 196 -13.87 7.25 15.65
N ASP A 197 -13.39 6.23 16.35
CA ASP A 197 -12.68 6.38 17.62
C ASP A 197 -11.38 7.18 17.50
N TRP A 198 -10.75 7.21 16.33
CA TRP A 198 -9.55 7.99 16.05
C TRP A 198 -9.88 9.36 15.46
N LEU A 199 -10.66 9.37 14.38
CA LEU A 199 -10.90 10.56 13.54
C LEU A 199 -12.13 11.36 13.95
N GLY A 200 -12.90 10.88 14.93
CA GLY A 200 -14.25 11.38 15.20
C GLY A 200 -15.24 10.97 14.11
N SER A 201 -16.48 11.44 14.24
CA SER A 201 -17.51 11.17 13.23
C SER A 201 -17.20 11.91 11.92
N PRO A 202 -17.58 11.34 10.76
CA PRO A 202 -17.55 12.07 9.50
C PRO A 202 -18.36 13.37 9.57
N PRO A 203 -18.11 14.34 8.67
CA PRO A 203 -18.90 15.57 8.63
C PRO A 203 -20.40 15.28 8.52
N ALA A 204 -21.23 15.89 9.37
CA ALA A 204 -22.67 15.58 9.47
C ALA A 204 -23.44 15.66 8.13
N ARG A 205 -22.96 16.50 7.20
CA ARG A 205 -23.50 16.68 5.84
C ARG A 205 -22.90 15.74 4.78
N SER A 206 -22.14 14.73 5.18
CA SER A 206 -21.51 13.79 4.25
C SER A 206 -22.53 12.91 3.55
N HIS A 207 -22.63 13.03 2.23
CA HIS A 207 -23.41 12.10 1.40
C HIS A 207 -22.67 10.78 1.11
N THR A 208 -21.39 10.70 1.49
CA THR A 208 -20.57 9.50 1.39
C THR A 208 -20.94 8.53 2.51
N TYR A 209 -21.04 9.05 3.75
CA TYR A 209 -21.23 8.25 4.97
C TYR A 209 -22.65 8.30 5.55
N TYR A 210 -23.48 9.24 5.10
CA TYR A 210 -24.88 9.34 5.51
C TYR A 210 -25.82 9.33 4.30
N GLY A 211 -26.96 8.65 4.45
CA GLY A 211 -28.03 8.63 3.46
C GLY A 211 -28.57 7.24 3.12
N PRO A 212 -29.62 7.15 2.30
CA PRO A 212 -30.39 5.92 2.08
C PRO A 212 -29.63 4.80 1.34
N LYS A 213 -28.46 5.11 0.75
CA LYS A 213 -27.62 4.15 0.02
C LYS A 213 -26.44 3.62 0.85
N VAL A 214 -26.32 4.04 2.11
CA VAL A 214 -25.26 3.61 3.01
C VAL A 214 -25.77 2.42 3.81
N ALA A 215 -25.16 1.25 3.57
CA ALA A 215 -25.64 -0.02 4.13
C ALA A 215 -25.20 -0.26 5.59
N VAL A 216 -24.33 0.59 6.15
CA VAL A 216 -23.74 0.41 7.48
C VAL A 216 -23.89 1.70 8.27
N HIS A 217 -24.36 1.60 9.51
CA HIS A 217 -24.48 2.76 10.39
C HIS A 217 -23.10 3.31 10.78
N VAL A 218 -22.92 4.63 10.68
CA VAL A 218 -21.72 5.33 11.16
C VAL A 218 -22.14 6.26 12.29
N GLU A 219 -21.53 6.10 13.46
CA GLU A 219 -21.84 6.90 14.65
C GLU A 219 -21.60 8.40 14.41
N GLN A 220 -22.47 9.25 14.96
CA GLN A 220 -22.43 10.71 14.82
C GLN A 220 -22.04 11.39 16.15
N GLY A 221 -21.50 12.60 16.06
CA GLY A 221 -21.19 13.43 17.24
C GLY A 221 -19.92 13.03 18.00
N ARG A 222 -19.12 12.11 17.48
CA ARG A 222 -17.85 11.71 18.09
C ARG A 222 -16.75 12.72 17.78
N VAL A 223 -16.00 13.10 18.81
CA VAL A 223 -14.89 14.05 18.70
C VAL A 223 -13.66 13.40 18.06
N ASN A 224 -12.91 14.19 17.29
CA ASN A 224 -11.63 13.74 16.74
C ASN A 224 -10.58 13.65 17.86
N THR A 225 -9.99 12.46 18.06
CA THR A 225 -8.95 12.21 19.07
C THR A 225 -7.58 11.93 18.46
N PHE A 226 -7.40 12.14 17.16
CA PHE A 226 -6.25 11.72 16.38
C PHE A 226 -4.95 12.31 16.92
N SER A 227 -4.89 13.64 17.07
CA SER A 227 -3.69 14.32 17.56
C SER A 227 -3.32 13.90 18.99
N GLN A 228 -4.32 13.69 19.87
CA GLN A 228 -4.09 13.18 21.23
C GLN A 228 -3.47 11.78 21.20
N ARG A 229 -4.02 10.87 20.39
CA ARG A 229 -3.52 9.49 20.24
C ARG A 229 -2.11 9.46 19.63
N CYS A 230 -1.86 10.25 18.60
CA CYS A 230 -0.53 10.35 17.99
C CYS A 230 0.50 10.93 18.96
N SER A 231 0.12 11.91 19.78
CA SER A 231 0.99 12.47 20.82
C SER A 231 1.32 11.42 21.90
N ALA A 232 0.35 10.57 22.29
CA ALA A 232 0.59 9.44 23.20
C ALA A 232 1.55 8.38 22.60
N LEU A 233 1.71 8.36 21.26
CA LEU A 233 2.68 7.53 20.55
C LEU A 233 4.01 8.24 20.29
N PHE A 234 4.23 9.43 20.88
CA PHE A 234 5.41 10.28 20.74
C PHE A 234 5.66 10.80 19.31
N MET A 235 4.62 10.87 18.48
CA MET A 235 4.70 11.46 17.13
C MET A 235 4.78 12.99 17.24
N GLN A 236 5.71 13.63 16.52
CA GLN A 236 5.82 15.09 16.55
C GLN A 236 4.73 15.74 15.70
N LYS A 237 4.44 17.02 15.96
CA LYS A 237 3.31 17.73 15.38
C LYS A 237 3.32 17.77 13.83
N PRO A 238 4.46 18.02 13.15
CA PRO A 238 4.50 18.02 11.68
C PRO A 238 4.12 16.67 11.05
N GLU A 239 4.50 15.55 11.66
CA GLU A 239 4.15 14.20 11.21
C GLU A 239 2.66 13.93 11.43
N GLN A 240 2.10 14.41 12.55
CA GLN A 240 0.67 14.29 12.83
C GLN A 240 -0.16 15.03 11.77
N GLU A 241 0.20 16.29 11.47
CA GLU A 241 -0.49 17.13 10.50
C GLU A 241 -0.43 16.51 9.10
N PHE A 242 0.77 16.10 8.66
CA PHE A 242 0.93 15.45 7.37
C PHE A 242 0.16 14.14 7.29
N LEU A 243 0.24 13.29 8.31
CA LEU A 243 -0.49 12.03 8.35
C LEU A 243 -2.02 12.23 8.35
N GLN A 244 -2.52 13.22 9.09
CA GLN A 244 -3.95 13.56 9.16
C GLN A 244 -4.50 13.97 7.79
N MET A 245 -3.69 14.59 6.92
CA MET A 245 -4.09 14.92 5.54
C MET A 245 -4.34 13.68 4.68
N LEU A 246 -3.58 12.60 4.89
CA LEU A 246 -3.79 11.33 4.18
C LEU A 246 -4.98 10.54 4.76
N LEU A 247 -5.28 10.72 6.05
CA LEU A 247 -6.33 10.02 6.79
C LEU A 247 -7.60 10.88 6.97
N GLN A 248 -8.08 11.51 5.90
CA GLN A 248 -9.36 12.24 5.91
C GLN A 248 -10.54 11.33 5.66
N TRP A 249 -11.69 11.64 6.27
CA TRP A 249 -12.96 10.99 5.97
C TRP A 249 -13.31 11.16 4.50
N GLU A 250 -13.54 12.40 4.05
CA GLU A 250 -13.94 12.62 2.66
C GLU A 250 -12.79 12.31 1.69
N PRO A 251 -13.00 11.43 0.70
CA PRO A 251 -11.96 11.09 -0.26
C PRO A 251 -11.51 12.31 -1.08
N SER A 252 -12.43 13.27 -1.32
CA SER A 252 -12.15 14.53 -2.00
C SER A 252 -11.25 15.49 -1.22
N GLN A 253 -11.11 15.28 0.09
CA GLN A 253 -10.22 16.07 0.95
C GLN A 253 -8.82 15.48 1.06
N ARG A 254 -8.60 14.24 0.56
CA ARG A 254 -7.27 13.65 0.50
C ARG A 254 -6.51 14.23 -0.71
N PRO A 255 -5.32 14.84 -0.51
CA PRO A 255 -4.56 15.40 -1.61
C PRO A 255 -4.08 14.32 -2.60
N ALA A 256 -3.87 14.68 -3.86
CA ALA A 256 -3.28 13.73 -4.81
C ALA A 256 -1.81 13.46 -4.45
N ALA A 257 -1.28 12.28 -4.83
CA ALA A 257 0.10 11.90 -4.53
C ALA A 257 1.13 12.93 -5.05
N LYS A 258 0.88 13.54 -6.21
CA LYS A 258 1.72 14.61 -6.77
C LYS A 258 1.78 15.87 -5.87
N ASP A 259 0.69 16.19 -5.18
CA ASP A 259 0.57 17.38 -4.35
C ASP A 259 1.19 17.10 -2.98
N LEU A 260 1.07 15.87 -2.48
CA LEU A 260 1.79 15.41 -1.29
C LEU A 260 3.31 15.46 -1.47
N LEU A 261 3.83 15.13 -2.66
CA LEU A 261 5.27 15.22 -2.96
C LEU A 261 5.82 16.65 -2.89
N ALA A 262 4.97 17.65 -3.14
CA ALA A 262 5.32 19.07 -3.06
C ALA A 262 5.11 19.67 -1.65
N HIS A 263 4.60 18.87 -0.69
CA HIS A 263 4.28 19.35 0.64
C HIS A 263 5.52 19.71 1.46
N GLU A 264 5.43 20.75 2.29
CA GLU A 264 6.52 21.27 3.12
C GLU A 264 7.10 20.25 4.10
N TRP A 265 6.34 19.19 4.43
CA TRP A 265 6.83 18.10 5.29
C TRP A 265 8.11 17.45 4.75
N PHE A 266 8.29 17.38 3.44
CA PHE A 266 9.52 16.85 2.83
C PHE A 266 10.69 17.85 2.83
N THR A 267 10.44 19.14 3.08
CA THR A 267 11.47 20.19 3.14
C THR A 267 11.75 20.68 4.57
N MET A 268 10.90 20.34 5.53
CA MET A 268 11.15 20.58 6.96
C MET A 268 12.19 19.61 7.52
N ALA A 269 13.01 20.07 8.46
CA ALA A 269 13.96 19.22 9.17
C ALA A 269 13.26 18.19 10.08
N PRO A 270 13.82 16.98 10.25
CA PRO A 270 14.94 16.44 9.49
C PRO A 270 14.53 16.20 8.03
N LEU A 271 15.42 16.53 7.10
CA LEU A 271 15.22 16.29 5.68
C LEU A 271 15.20 14.79 5.38
N PRO A 272 14.55 14.34 4.29
CA PRO A 272 14.69 12.95 3.83
C PRO A 272 16.16 12.61 3.63
N CYS A 273 16.59 11.47 4.18
CA CYS A 273 17.93 10.96 3.90
C CYS A 273 18.03 10.49 2.44
N ARG A 274 19.25 10.31 1.94
CA ARG A 274 19.46 9.72 0.62
C ARG A 274 19.03 8.24 0.64
N PRO A 275 18.56 7.66 -0.48
CA PRO A 275 18.27 6.23 -0.55
C PRO A 275 19.44 5.36 -0.05
N SER A 276 20.68 5.69 -0.47
CA SER A 276 21.90 5.00 -0.04
C SER A 276 22.20 5.06 1.47
N GLU A 277 21.54 5.96 2.21
CA GLU A 277 21.68 6.14 3.65
C GLU A 277 20.58 5.40 4.44
N LEU A 278 19.65 4.73 3.75
CA LEU A 278 18.65 3.90 4.43
C LEU A 278 19.34 2.73 5.15
N PRO A 279 18.91 2.41 6.39
CA PRO A 279 19.53 1.36 7.19
C PRO A 279 19.10 -0.03 6.69
N VAL A 280 19.65 -0.46 5.56
CA VAL A 280 19.42 -1.79 4.97
C VAL A 280 20.53 -2.76 5.37
N PRO A 281 20.21 -4.05 5.64
CA PRO A 281 21.22 -5.06 5.92
C PRO A 281 22.19 -5.27 4.74
N PRO A 282 23.46 -5.65 5.03
CA PRO A 282 24.46 -5.91 3.98
C PRO A 282 24.18 -7.18 3.16
N CYS A 283 23.31 -8.07 3.65
CA CYS A 283 22.90 -9.30 2.96
C CYS A 283 21.38 -9.36 2.83
N SER A 284 20.86 -9.91 1.73
CA SER A 284 19.40 -10.00 1.52
C SER A 284 18.70 -10.70 2.70
N THR A 285 17.59 -10.14 3.15
CA THR A 285 16.81 -10.72 4.26
C THR A 285 16.22 -12.08 3.87
N TYR A 286 16.05 -12.35 2.57
CA TYR A 286 15.62 -13.67 2.09
C TYR A 286 16.60 -14.78 2.50
N GLY A 287 17.90 -14.58 2.27
CA GLY A 287 18.93 -15.55 2.62
C GLY A 287 19.05 -15.75 4.14
N TRP A 288 18.72 -14.73 4.93
CA TRP A 288 18.65 -14.87 6.39
C TRP A 288 17.39 -15.59 6.85
N LEU A 289 16.22 -15.26 6.33
CA LEU A 289 14.96 -15.96 6.64
C LEU A 289 15.06 -17.44 6.32
N GLU A 290 15.68 -17.79 5.19
CA GLU A 290 15.89 -19.18 4.80
C GLU A 290 16.82 -19.90 5.79
N LYS A 291 17.89 -19.23 6.25
CA LYS A 291 18.77 -19.76 7.31
C LYS A 291 18.01 -19.95 8.63
N GLN A 292 17.12 -19.02 9.02
CA GLN A 292 16.31 -19.15 10.23
C GLN A 292 15.30 -20.30 10.12
N ARG A 293 14.59 -20.40 9.00
CA ARG A 293 13.66 -21.52 8.72
C ARG A 293 14.36 -22.86 8.77
N ARG A 294 15.56 -22.98 8.15
CA ARG A 294 16.37 -24.20 8.21
C ARG A 294 16.79 -24.54 9.65
N LYS A 295 17.17 -23.53 10.45
CA LYS A 295 17.51 -23.73 11.88
C LYS A 295 16.30 -24.19 12.71
N GLN A 296 15.12 -23.60 12.48
CA GLN A 296 13.87 -24.02 13.16
C GLN A 296 13.42 -25.42 12.74
N ALA A 297 13.51 -25.75 11.44
CA ALA A 297 13.20 -27.09 10.96
C ALA A 297 14.17 -28.15 11.51
N ALA A 298 15.44 -27.78 11.72
CA ALA A 298 16.44 -28.64 12.35
C ALA A 298 16.26 -28.78 13.88
N ALA A 299 15.52 -27.87 14.52
CA ALA A 299 15.30 -27.88 15.98
C ALA A 299 14.17 -28.84 16.43
N GLY A 300 13.37 -29.39 15.50
CA GLY A 300 12.25 -30.29 15.79
C GLY A 300 11.06 -29.59 16.49
N PRO A 301 9.83 -30.14 16.40
CA PRO A 301 8.71 -29.64 17.18
C PRO A 301 8.96 -29.90 18.68
N GLN A 302 8.79 -28.85 19.49
CA GLN A 302 8.76 -28.95 20.96
C GLN A 302 7.54 -29.73 21.44
#